data_AF-A0A2M7P6A1-F1
#
_entry.id   AF-A0A2M7P6A1-F1
#
_cell.length_a   1.000
_cell.length_b   1.000
_cell.length_c   1.000
_cell.angle_alpha   90.00
_cell.angle_beta   90.00
_cell.angle_gamma   90.00
#
_symmetry.space_group_name_H-M   'P 1'
#
loop_
_entity.id
_entity.type
_entity.pdbx_description
1 polymer ?
#
loop_
_entity_poly.entity_id
_entity_poly.type
_entity_poly.pdbx_seq_one_letter_code
_entity_poly.pdbx_strand_id
1 'polypeptide(L)' 'MLQVTEMAARNLKAYMQDNKIDSALRVAIMQGG' A
#
# COMPACT_ATOMS: atom_id res chain seq x y z
N MET A 1 12.91 7.57 -7.47
CA MET A 1 12.69 6.25 -6.86
C MET A 1 11.45 6.36 -5.99
N LEU A 2 10.46 5.48 -6.15
CA LEU A 2 9.27 5.52 -5.29
C LEU A 2 9.70 5.13 -3.88
N GLN A 3 9.51 6.04 -2.92
CA GLN A 3 9.85 5.80 -1.52
C GLN A 3 8.56 5.73 -0.72
N VAL A 4 8.32 4.57 -0.10
CA VAL A 4 7.18 4.38 0.80
C VAL A 4 7.61 4.85 2.18
N THR A 5 6.86 5.77 2.77
CA THR A 5 7.13 6.21 4.15
C THR A 5 6.69 5.13 5.14
N GLU A 6 7.33 5.09 6.31
CA GLU A 6 6.93 4.15 7.36
C GLU A 6 5.48 4.34 7.82
N MET A 7 5.00 5.58 7.81
CA MET A 7 3.61 5.91 8.15
C MET A 7 2.64 5.30 7.13
N ALA A 8 2.93 5.47 5.83
CA ALA A 8 2.11 4.87 4.76
C ALA A 8 2.09 3.33 4.87
N ALA A 9 3.25 2.71 5.14
CA ALA A 9 3.35 1.26 5.32
C ALA A 9 2.54 0.76 6.52
N ARG A 10 2.59 1.47 7.66
CA ARG A 10 1.80 1.12 8.86
C ARG A 10 0.30 1.21 8.62
N ASN A 11 -0.17 2.32 8.04
CA ASN A 11 -1.59 2.53 7.79
C ASN A 11 -2.14 1.49 6.81
N LEU A 12 -1.39 1.17 5.76
CA LEU A 12 -1.79 0.15 4.79
C LEU A 12 -1.88 -1.25 5.40
N LYS A 13 -0.91 -1.64 6.25
CA LYS A 13 -0.94 -2.93 6.94
C LYS A 13 -2.13 -3.05 7.89
N ALA A 14 -2.42 -2.00 8.66
CA ALA A 14 -3.58 -1.97 9.55
C ALA A 14 -4.88 -2.18 8.74
N TYR A 15 -5.05 -1.43 7.65
CA TYR A 15 -6.19 -1.58 6.75
C TYR A 15 -6.32 -3.01 6.21
N MET A 16 -5.23 -3.63 5.75
CA MET A 16 -5.25 -5.00 5.25
C MET A 16 -5.67 -6.00 6.32
N GLN A 17 -5.16 -5.87 7.55
CA GLN A 17 -5.51 -6.74 8.67
C GLN A 17 -6.98 -6.61 9.06
N ASP A 18 -7.49 -5.38 9.20
CA ASP A 18 -8.88 -5.10 9.57
C ASP A 18 -9.87 -5.67 8.54
N ASN A 19 -9.46 -5.69 7.27
CA ASN A 19 -10.27 -6.19 6.17
C ASN A 19 -9.98 -7.65 5.78
N LYS A 20 -9.16 -8.36 6.55
CA LYS A 20 -8.77 -9.78 6.29
C LYS A 20 -8.19 -9.99 4.88
N ILE A 21 -7.44 -9.00 4.39
CA ILE A 21 -6.78 -9.03 3.08
C ILE A 21 -5.40 -9.68 3.27
N ASP A 22 -5.28 -10.92 2.83
CA ASP A 22 -3.99 -11.61 2.70
C ASP A 22 -3.61 -11.67 1.22
N SER A 23 -2.87 -10.65 0.75
CA SER A 23 -2.49 -10.52 -0.66
C SER A 23 -1.19 -9.74 -0.81
N ALA A 24 -0.42 -10.09 -1.85
CA ALA A 24 0.78 -9.37 -2.21
C ALA A 24 0.42 -7.96 -2.74
N LEU A 25 1.08 -6.94 -2.20
CA LEU A 25 0.92 -5.55 -2.63
C LEU A 25 1.74 -5.27 -3.88
N ARG A 26 1.08 -4.74 -4.92
CA ARG A 26 1.74 -4.22 -6.12
C ARG A 26 1.47 -2.73 -6.25
N VAL A 27 2.54 -1.93 -6.29
CA VAL A 27 2.45 -0.48 -6.54
C VAL A 27 2.87 -0.19 -7.98
N ALA A 28 2.03 0.54 -8.71
CA ALA A 28 2.29 0.97 -10.07
C ALA A 28 2.05 2.48 -10.18
N ILE A 29 2.83 3.15 -11.03
CA ILE A 29 2.62 4.55 -11.38
C ILE A 29 1.75 4.56 -12.63
N MET A 30 0.60 5.21 -12.57
CA MET A 30 -0.27 5.41 -13.73
C MET A 30 -0.20 6.88 -14.15
N GLN A 31 -0.06 7.15 -15.45
CA GLN A 31 -0.19 8.50 -15.96
C GLN A 31 -1.67 8.86 -16.03
N GLY A 32 -2.09 9.87 -15.26
CA GLY A 32 -3.42 10.45 -15.38
C GLY A 32 -3.48 11.35 -16.61
N GLY A 33 -4.50 11.16 -17.46
CA GLY A 33 -4.80 12.02 -18.60
C GLY A 33 -5.55 13.27 -18.21
#